data_AF-A0A4Q3L9D4-F1
#
_entry.id   AF-A0A4Q3L9D4-F1
#
_cell.length_a   1.000
_cell.length_b   1.000
_cell.length_c   1.000
_cell.angle_alpha   90.00
_cell.angle_beta   90.00
_cell.angle_gamma   90.00
#
_symmetry.space_group_name_H-M   'P 1'
#
loop_
_entity.id
_entity.type
_entity.pdbx_description
1 polymer ?
#
loop_
_entity_poly.entity_id
_entity_poly.type
_entity_poly.pdbx_seq_one_letter_code
_entity_poly.pdbx_strand_id
1 'polypeptide(L)'
;MPTQVTEWSDAMFTSLAAAMALLFSAIPKIIGFVLIIVAGWFIASLIERGLAAMLRAIKFNDLSERAGLSDFIRKMGMNTDAAGMIGLVVKWFVRLIALVVAFDALGLPAVSEVLRQLLLWLPNVVVALVVLVIGGLAARALGNVVRGAASEAGLTNANFLSKAAAVVVWAFAIVVAVNQLGIATELVNTLFMAVVGALALGLGLAFGLGGRETAAEILRKWYAKAQERSGQMKEMAENMGEQARRQGPAVGSGQWPTGGYPQGGGSQGGTPVPADRRHDVEGG
;
A
#
# COMPACT_ATOMS: atom_id res chain seq x y z
N MET A 1 63.38 45.80 -13.65
CA MET A 1 62.41 46.91 -13.66
C MET A 1 61.03 46.34 -13.97
N PRO A 2 60.00 46.72 -13.19
CA PRO A 2 58.67 46.12 -13.22
C PRO A 2 57.82 46.61 -14.40
N THR A 3 56.94 45.69 -14.82
CA THR A 3 55.62 45.85 -15.50
C THR A 3 55.64 46.58 -16.86
N GLN A 4 54.78 46.28 -17.83
CA GLN A 4 53.43 46.85 -17.87
C GLN A 4 52.81 46.53 -19.26
N VAL A 5 51.63 45.90 -19.27
CA VAL A 5 50.44 46.29 -20.09
C VAL A 5 50.23 45.78 -21.54
N THR A 6 51.19 45.23 -22.29
CA THR A 6 50.85 44.75 -23.66
C THR A 6 49.92 43.53 -23.67
N GLU A 7 50.15 42.56 -22.77
CA GLU A 7 49.33 41.34 -22.62
C GLU A 7 47.89 41.61 -22.15
N TRP A 8 47.64 42.72 -21.43
CA TRP A 8 46.30 43.01 -20.92
C TRP A 8 45.33 43.35 -22.05
N SER A 9 45.81 44.08 -23.07
CA SER A 9 45.00 44.40 -24.23
C SER A 9 44.65 43.13 -25.03
N ASP A 10 45.63 42.25 -25.28
CA ASP A 10 45.40 40.98 -25.96
C ASP A 10 44.51 40.03 -25.17
N ALA A 11 44.65 39.98 -23.84
CA ALA A 11 43.76 39.20 -22.97
C ALA A 11 42.32 39.74 -22.99
N MET A 12 42.14 41.06 -23.01
CA MET A 12 40.82 41.70 -23.14
C MET A 12 40.21 41.43 -24.52
N PHE A 13 40.98 41.56 -25.61
CA PHE A 13 40.51 41.25 -26.95
C PHE A 13 40.22 39.76 -27.15
N THR A 14 41.04 38.88 -26.59
CA THR A 14 40.83 37.43 -26.65
C THR A 14 39.58 37.03 -25.89
N SER A 15 39.35 37.58 -24.70
CA SER A 15 38.12 37.33 -23.93
C SER A 15 36.87 37.91 -24.61
N LEU A 16 36.97 39.10 -25.23
CA LEU A 16 35.88 39.68 -26.03
C LEU A 16 35.58 38.86 -27.29
N ALA A 17 36.62 38.43 -28.02
CA ALA A 17 36.48 37.59 -29.20
C ALA A 17 35.88 36.23 -28.83
N ALA A 18 36.31 35.63 -27.72
CA ALA A 18 35.72 34.41 -27.18
C ALA A 18 34.25 34.62 -26.79
N ALA A 19 33.90 35.73 -26.13
CA ALA A 19 32.52 36.07 -25.81
C ALA A 19 31.66 36.27 -27.06
N MET A 20 32.18 36.94 -28.10
CA MET A 20 31.49 37.09 -29.38
C MET A 20 31.31 35.74 -30.09
N ALA A 21 32.31 34.86 -30.08
CA ALA A 21 32.21 33.51 -30.62
C ALA A 21 31.14 32.68 -29.90
N LEU A 22 31.04 32.82 -28.56
CA LEU A 22 29.97 32.22 -27.78
C LEU A 22 28.58 32.76 -28.20
N LEU A 23 28.44 34.06 -28.42
CA LEU A 23 27.19 34.67 -28.90
C LEU A 23 26.80 34.15 -30.30
N PHE A 24 27.73 34.11 -31.25
CA PHE A 24 27.45 33.63 -32.60
C PHE A 24 27.12 32.13 -32.62
N SER A 25 27.80 31.32 -31.80
CA SER A 25 27.50 29.88 -31.68
C SER A 25 26.19 29.60 -30.93
N ALA A 26 25.67 30.55 -30.15
CA ALA A 26 24.37 30.43 -29.50
C ALA A 26 23.20 30.61 -30.46
N ILE A 27 23.34 31.39 -31.54
CA ILE A 27 22.25 31.67 -32.50
C ILE A 27 21.67 30.38 -33.10
N PRO A 28 22.47 29.45 -33.68
CA PRO A 28 21.94 28.18 -34.19
C PRO A 28 21.24 27.34 -33.12
N LYS A 29 21.76 27.34 -31.88
CA LYS A 29 21.18 26.59 -30.76
C LYS A 29 19.82 27.14 -30.34
N ILE A 30 19.69 28.47 -30.30
CA ILE A 30 18.43 29.15 -29.99
C ILE A 30 17.39 28.86 -31.08
N ILE A 31 17.79 28.89 -32.35
CA ILE A 31 16.88 28.51 -33.46
C ILE A 31 16.41 27.06 -33.29
N GLY A 32 17.34 26.13 -33.01
CA GLY A 32 17.00 24.73 -32.72
C GLY A 32 16.03 24.59 -31.55
N PHE A 33 16.28 25.27 -30.44
CA PHE A 33 15.40 25.30 -29.26
C PHE A 33 13.98 25.76 -29.60
N VAL A 34 13.83 26.88 -30.32
CA VAL A 34 12.53 27.41 -30.73
C VAL A 34 11.81 26.44 -31.65
N LEU A 35 12.51 25.87 -32.64
CA LEU A 35 11.93 24.89 -33.58
C LEU A 35 11.42 23.64 -32.84
N ILE A 36 12.19 23.12 -31.88
CA ILE A 36 11.80 21.95 -31.07
C ILE A 36 10.54 22.27 -30.24
N ILE A 37 10.47 23.44 -29.61
CA ILE A 37 9.29 23.84 -28.83
C ILE A 37 8.04 23.94 -29.72
N VAL A 38 8.16 24.58 -30.88
CA VAL A 38 7.04 24.74 -31.82
C VAL A 38 6.56 23.36 -32.31
N ALA A 39 7.49 22.50 -32.72
CA ALA A 39 7.18 21.13 -33.14
C ALA A 39 6.54 20.32 -32.00
N GLY A 40 7.12 20.40 -30.80
CA GLY A 40 6.61 19.72 -29.60
C GLY A 40 5.19 20.17 -29.22
N TRP A 41 4.88 21.46 -29.35
CA TRP A 41 3.54 21.98 -29.08
C TRP A 41 2.50 21.42 -30.07
N PHE A 42 2.88 21.32 -31.35
CA PHE A 42 2.04 20.74 -32.38
C PHE A 42 1.80 19.24 -32.13
N ILE A 43 2.88 18.48 -31.90
CA ILE A 43 2.83 17.04 -31.62
C ILE A 43 1.98 16.76 -30.37
N ALA A 44 2.19 17.50 -29.29
CA ALA A 44 1.43 17.34 -28.05
C ALA A 44 -0.08 17.56 -28.25
N SER A 45 -0.45 18.54 -29.07
CA SER A 45 -1.85 18.83 -29.39
C SER A 45 -2.48 17.75 -30.27
N LEU A 46 -1.69 17.12 -31.15
CA LEU A 46 -2.15 16.00 -31.97
C LEU A 46 -2.36 14.74 -31.11
N ILE A 47 -1.42 14.44 -30.21
CA ILE A 47 -1.50 13.31 -29.27
C ILE A 47 -2.69 13.48 -28.32
N GLU A 48 -2.90 14.68 -27.77
CA GLU A 48 -4.08 14.98 -26.93
C GLU A 48 -5.38 14.56 -27.62
N ARG A 49 -5.57 15.04 -28.86
CA ARG A 49 -6.80 14.81 -29.62
C ARG A 49 -6.96 13.33 -29.96
N GLY A 50 -5.89 12.67 -30.40
CA GLY A 50 -5.89 11.25 -30.71
C GLY A 50 -6.21 10.39 -29.48
N LEU A 51 -5.56 10.66 -28.35
CA LEU A 51 -5.78 9.93 -27.11
C LEU A 51 -7.19 10.18 -26.55
N ALA A 52 -7.65 11.42 -26.51
CA ALA A 52 -9.00 11.74 -26.06
C ALA A 52 -10.06 11.06 -26.96
N ALA A 53 -9.86 11.03 -28.28
CA ALA A 53 -10.74 10.31 -29.20
C ALA A 53 -10.74 8.81 -28.94
N MET A 54 -9.57 8.20 -28.72
CA MET A 54 -9.44 6.78 -28.40
C MET A 54 -10.14 6.43 -27.07
N LEU A 55 -9.95 7.23 -26.03
CA LEU A 55 -10.58 7.01 -24.72
C LEU A 55 -12.12 7.16 -24.79
N ARG A 56 -12.61 8.12 -25.59
CA ARG A 56 -14.04 8.26 -25.85
C ARG A 56 -14.58 7.07 -26.63
N ALA A 57 -13.82 6.54 -27.59
CA ALA A 57 -14.22 5.37 -28.39
C ALA A 57 -14.43 4.12 -27.54
N ILE A 58 -13.61 3.92 -26.48
CA ILE A 58 -13.76 2.81 -25.53
C ILE A 58 -14.77 3.08 -24.40
N LYS A 59 -15.55 4.17 -24.47
CA LYS A 59 -16.53 4.58 -23.44
C LYS A 59 -15.91 4.77 -22.05
N PHE A 60 -14.67 5.26 -21.97
CA PHE A 60 -14.00 5.54 -20.69
C PHE A 60 -14.79 6.51 -19.79
N ASN A 61 -15.55 7.43 -20.40
CA ASN A 61 -16.40 8.36 -19.67
C ASN A 61 -17.48 7.66 -18.84
N ASP A 62 -18.07 6.58 -19.36
CA ASP A 62 -19.12 5.82 -18.67
C ASP A 62 -18.55 5.11 -17.43
N LEU A 63 -17.33 4.58 -17.52
CA LEU A 63 -16.63 4.00 -16.37
C LEU A 63 -16.27 5.08 -15.34
N SER A 64 -15.84 6.25 -15.80
CA SER A 64 -15.44 7.37 -14.94
C SER A 64 -16.61 7.96 -14.15
N GLU A 65 -17.81 7.98 -14.75
CA GLU A 65 -19.03 8.43 -14.09
C GLU A 65 -19.44 7.46 -12.96
N ARG A 66 -19.34 6.15 -13.20
CA ARG A 66 -19.58 5.12 -12.17
C ARG A 66 -18.58 5.20 -11.02
N ALA A 67 -17.34 5.59 -11.31
CA ALA A 67 -16.29 5.78 -10.31
C ALA A 67 -16.41 7.11 -9.53
N GLY A 68 -17.33 7.99 -9.90
CA GLY A 68 -17.48 9.33 -9.28
C GLY A 68 -16.38 10.32 -9.64
N LEU A 69 -15.51 9.98 -10.62
CA LEU A 69 -14.46 10.86 -11.10
C LEU A 69 -15.03 12.07 -11.85
N SER A 70 -16.10 11.85 -12.63
CA SER A 70 -16.77 12.92 -13.39
C SER A 70 -17.32 14.05 -12.50
N ASP A 71 -17.84 13.72 -11.31
CA ASP A 71 -18.32 14.71 -10.35
C ASP A 71 -17.17 15.55 -9.76
N PHE A 72 -16.01 14.93 -9.52
CA PHE A 72 -14.82 15.63 -9.05
C PHE A 72 -14.30 16.62 -10.11
N ILE A 73 -14.26 16.20 -11.38
CA ILE A 73 -13.85 17.05 -12.51
C ILE A 73 -14.77 18.25 -12.68
N ARG A 74 -16.09 18.03 -12.62
CA ARG A 74 -17.10 19.10 -12.71
C ARG A 74 -16.97 20.09 -11.55
N LYS A 75 -16.71 19.60 -10.33
CA LYS A 75 -16.47 20.46 -9.16
C LYS A 75 -15.22 21.33 -9.26
N MET A 76 -14.23 20.91 -10.07
CA MET A 76 -13.04 21.73 -10.37
C MET A 76 -13.32 22.82 -11.43
N GLY A 77 -14.56 22.97 -11.89
CA GLY A 77 -14.94 24.01 -12.86
C GLY A 77 -14.46 23.73 -14.29
N MET A 78 -14.06 22.50 -14.60
CA MET A 78 -13.57 22.15 -15.94
C MET A 78 -14.72 21.72 -16.85
N ASN A 79 -14.87 22.40 -17.99
CA ASN A 79 -15.81 22.04 -19.05
C ASN A 79 -15.26 20.92 -19.94
N THR A 80 -14.79 19.82 -19.35
CA THR A 80 -14.17 18.71 -20.07
C THR A 80 -14.56 17.38 -19.45
N ASP A 81 -14.72 16.36 -20.29
CA ASP A 81 -14.99 14.99 -19.91
C ASP A 81 -13.74 14.27 -19.39
N ALA A 82 -13.91 13.13 -18.71
CA ALA A 82 -12.78 12.39 -18.11
C ALA A 82 -11.69 12.02 -19.13
N ALA A 83 -12.10 11.59 -20.35
CA ALA A 83 -11.19 11.33 -21.45
C ALA A 83 -10.41 12.58 -21.89
N GLY A 84 -11.06 13.73 -21.98
CA GLY A 84 -10.41 14.99 -22.31
C GLY A 84 -9.44 15.46 -21.22
N MET A 85 -9.74 15.20 -19.94
CA MET A 85 -8.82 15.52 -18.85
C MET A 85 -7.53 14.70 -18.93
N ILE A 86 -7.64 13.41 -19.23
CA ILE A 86 -6.46 12.56 -19.46
C ILE A 86 -5.68 13.05 -20.68
N GLY A 87 -6.36 13.39 -21.77
CA GLY A 87 -5.74 14.00 -22.94
C GLY A 87 -4.96 15.27 -22.60
N LEU A 88 -5.53 16.14 -21.76
CA LEU A 88 -4.88 17.38 -21.29
C LEU A 88 -3.64 17.09 -20.44
N VAL A 89 -3.70 16.10 -19.54
CA VAL A 89 -2.55 15.67 -18.73
C VAL A 89 -1.43 15.16 -19.64
N VAL A 90 -1.75 14.30 -20.60
CA VAL A 90 -0.78 13.77 -21.57
C VAL A 90 -0.21 14.88 -22.46
N LYS A 91 -1.02 15.86 -22.88
CA LYS A 91 -0.52 17.02 -23.62
C LYS A 91 0.57 17.76 -22.84
N TRP A 92 0.33 18.02 -21.57
CA TRP A 92 1.32 18.67 -20.70
C TRP A 92 2.57 17.82 -20.52
N PHE A 93 2.42 16.50 -20.39
CA PHE A 93 3.55 15.57 -20.32
C PHE A 93 4.41 15.62 -21.59
N VAL A 94 3.80 15.53 -22.78
CA VAL A 94 4.52 15.60 -24.06
C VAL A 94 5.20 16.97 -24.25
N ARG A 95 4.54 18.06 -23.84
CA ARG A 95 5.18 19.39 -23.83
C ARG A 95 6.42 19.41 -22.94
N LEU A 96 6.34 18.81 -21.75
CA LEU A 96 7.48 18.73 -20.84
C LEU A 96 8.65 17.94 -21.46
N ILE A 97 8.37 16.82 -22.14
CA ILE A 97 9.38 16.06 -22.92
C ILE A 97 10.01 16.96 -23.98
N ALA A 98 9.19 17.69 -24.75
CA ALA A 98 9.70 18.59 -25.77
C ALA A 98 10.58 19.69 -25.17
N LEU A 99 10.24 20.21 -23.98
CA LEU A 99 11.08 21.17 -23.26
C LEU A 99 12.42 20.55 -22.86
N VAL A 100 12.44 19.32 -22.35
CA VAL A 100 13.70 18.60 -22.03
C VAL A 100 14.61 18.57 -23.26
N VAL A 101 14.08 18.11 -24.40
CA VAL A 101 14.83 18.00 -25.67
C VAL A 101 15.27 19.38 -26.16
N ALA A 102 14.42 20.40 -26.01
CA ALA A 102 14.76 21.76 -26.39
C ALA A 102 15.93 22.29 -25.55
N PHE A 103 15.87 22.15 -24.23
CA PHE A 103 16.95 22.60 -23.33
C PHE A 103 18.26 21.84 -23.53
N ASP A 104 18.19 20.55 -23.87
CA ASP A 104 19.37 19.78 -24.29
C ASP A 104 19.99 20.36 -25.57
N ALA A 105 19.17 20.63 -26.58
CA ALA A 105 19.62 21.24 -27.84
C ALA A 105 20.17 22.68 -27.64
N LEU A 106 19.64 23.41 -26.66
CA LEU A 106 20.14 24.73 -26.26
C LEU A 106 21.51 24.64 -25.55
N GLY A 107 21.89 23.47 -25.05
CA GLY A 107 23.12 23.25 -24.30
C GLY A 107 23.01 23.58 -22.81
N LEU A 108 21.81 23.44 -22.23
CA LEU A 108 21.54 23.66 -20.80
C LEU A 108 21.18 22.34 -20.09
N PRO A 109 22.14 21.41 -19.93
CA PRO A 109 21.89 20.08 -19.38
C PRO A 109 21.41 20.12 -17.92
N ALA A 110 21.82 21.12 -17.14
CA ALA A 110 21.33 21.29 -15.77
C ALA A 110 19.82 21.57 -15.73
N VAL A 111 19.30 22.32 -16.71
CA VAL A 111 17.88 22.63 -16.81
C VAL A 111 17.11 21.40 -17.28
N SER A 112 17.57 20.75 -18.35
CA SER A 112 16.91 19.54 -18.87
C SER A 112 16.88 18.40 -17.85
N GLU A 113 17.91 18.26 -17.01
CA GLU A 113 17.95 17.27 -15.93
C GLU A 113 16.89 17.53 -14.86
N VAL A 114 16.70 18.77 -14.43
CA VAL A 114 15.61 19.14 -13.51
C VAL A 114 14.25 18.83 -14.12
N LEU A 115 14.05 19.12 -15.41
CA LEU A 115 12.82 18.76 -16.10
C LEU A 115 12.63 17.24 -16.23
N ARG A 116 13.70 16.45 -16.43
CA ARG A 116 13.64 14.98 -16.45
C ARG A 116 13.22 14.43 -15.10
N GLN A 117 13.77 14.96 -14.01
CA GLN A 117 13.37 14.58 -12.65
C GLN A 117 11.89 14.90 -12.40
N LEU A 118 11.43 16.09 -12.82
CA LEU A 118 10.02 16.46 -12.74
C LEU A 118 9.13 15.52 -13.57
N LEU A 119 9.60 15.09 -14.73
CA LEU A 119 8.90 14.15 -15.60
C LEU A 119 8.78 12.76 -14.97
N LEU A 120 9.83 12.27 -14.30
CA LEU A 120 9.81 11.00 -13.57
C LEU A 120 8.97 11.06 -12.28
N TRP A 121 8.80 12.25 -11.70
CA TRP A 121 7.95 12.48 -10.55
C TRP A 121 6.45 12.50 -10.90
N LEU A 122 6.09 12.95 -12.11
CA LEU A 122 4.69 13.10 -12.54
C LEU A 122 3.85 11.81 -12.48
N PRO A 123 4.35 10.62 -12.90
CA PRO A 123 3.66 9.35 -12.72
C PRO A 123 3.26 9.09 -11.26
N ASN A 124 4.13 9.43 -10.30
CA ASN A 124 3.84 9.23 -8.89
C ASN A 124 2.69 10.13 -8.41
N VAL A 125 2.56 11.34 -8.95
CA VAL A 125 1.41 12.22 -8.69
C VAL A 125 0.12 11.56 -9.15
N VAL A 126 0.11 10.93 -10.33
CA VAL A 126 -1.06 10.20 -10.82
C VAL A 126 -1.40 9.05 -9.88
N VAL A 127 -0.42 8.27 -9.44
CA VAL A 127 -0.64 7.19 -8.48
C VAL A 127 -1.17 7.72 -7.14
N ALA A 128 -0.65 8.84 -6.64
CA ALA A 128 -1.15 9.49 -5.43
C ALA A 128 -2.63 9.88 -5.55
N LEU A 129 -3.03 10.49 -6.68
CA LEU A 129 -4.43 10.82 -6.95
C LEU A 129 -5.32 9.58 -7.01
N VAL A 130 -4.87 8.51 -7.68
CA VAL A 130 -5.60 7.24 -7.74
C VAL A 130 -5.77 6.64 -6.34
N VAL A 131 -4.72 6.64 -5.52
CA VAL A 131 -4.77 6.19 -4.12
C VAL A 131 -5.79 7.00 -3.32
N LEU A 132 -5.86 8.32 -3.49
CA LEU A 132 -6.87 9.14 -2.80
C LEU A 132 -8.30 8.83 -3.25
N VAL A 133 -8.53 8.57 -4.53
CA VAL A 133 -9.85 8.16 -5.04
C VAL A 133 -10.26 6.81 -4.45
N ILE A 134 -9.36 5.81 -4.50
CA ILE A 134 -9.61 4.49 -3.92
C ILE A 134 -9.80 4.58 -2.41
N GLY A 135 -8.96 5.36 -1.72
CA GLY A 135 -9.04 5.61 -0.28
C GLY A 135 -10.34 6.29 0.12
N GLY A 136 -10.83 7.24 -0.68
CA GLY A 136 -12.13 7.87 -0.47
C GLY A 136 -13.30 6.89 -0.64
N LEU A 137 -13.23 6.00 -1.63
CA LEU A 137 -14.22 4.93 -1.81
C LEU A 137 -14.19 3.95 -0.64
N ALA A 138 -12.99 3.52 -0.22
CA ALA A 138 -12.79 2.63 0.92
C ALA A 138 -13.29 3.27 2.23
N ALA A 139 -13.05 4.57 2.44
CA ALA A 139 -13.50 5.30 3.61
C ALA A 139 -15.04 5.34 3.69
N ARG A 140 -15.72 5.54 2.55
CA ARG A 140 -17.19 5.49 2.47
C ARG A 140 -17.72 4.08 2.71
N ALA A 141 -17.14 3.08 2.07
CA ALA A 141 -17.54 1.68 2.23
C ALA A 141 -17.41 1.23 3.69
N LEU A 142 -16.23 1.43 4.29
CA LEU A 142 -15.99 1.08 5.69
C LEU A 142 -16.88 1.88 6.63
N GLY A 143 -17.05 3.18 6.38
CA GLY A 143 -17.96 4.02 7.16
C GLY A 143 -19.39 3.48 7.15
N ASN A 144 -19.89 3.01 6.01
CA ASN A 144 -21.24 2.43 5.90
C ASN A 144 -21.35 1.09 6.64
N VAL A 145 -20.35 0.22 6.51
CA VAL A 145 -20.30 -1.06 7.25
C VAL A 145 -20.32 -0.81 8.75
N VAL A 146 -19.47 0.10 9.24
CA VAL A 146 -19.40 0.45 10.66
C VAL A 146 -20.70 1.06 11.17
N ARG A 147 -21.37 1.88 10.34
CA ARG A 147 -22.68 2.44 10.70
C ARG A 147 -23.75 1.35 10.83
N GLY A 148 -23.80 0.42 9.89
CA GLY A 148 -24.74 -0.71 9.90
C GLY A 148 -24.55 -1.55 11.15
N ALA A 149 -23.33 -2.01 11.40
CA ALA A 149 -22.99 -2.82 12.57
C ALA A 149 -23.27 -2.08 13.90
N ALA A 150 -22.93 -0.79 14.00
CA ALA A 150 -23.17 -0.01 15.21
C ALA A 150 -24.65 0.23 15.49
N SER A 151 -25.46 0.44 14.43
CA SER A 151 -26.90 0.63 14.57
C SER A 151 -27.59 -0.66 14.99
N GLU A 152 -27.18 -1.79 14.42
CA GLU A 152 -27.68 -3.12 14.77
C GLU A 152 -27.32 -3.51 16.22
N ALA A 153 -26.12 -3.13 16.69
CA ALA A 153 -25.69 -3.31 18.07
C ALA A 153 -26.38 -2.35 19.08
N GLY A 154 -27.30 -1.48 18.62
CA GLY A 154 -28.01 -0.54 19.50
C GLY A 154 -27.17 0.61 20.03
N LEU A 155 -26.04 0.94 19.39
CA LEU A 155 -25.17 2.03 19.84
C LEU A 155 -25.80 3.39 19.49
N THR A 156 -26.01 4.23 20.51
CA THR A 156 -26.66 5.54 20.41
C THR A 156 -26.01 6.50 19.41
N ASN A 157 -24.74 6.30 19.05
CA ASN A 157 -23.99 7.19 18.15
C ASN A 157 -23.26 6.47 17.02
N ALA A 158 -23.97 5.59 16.29
CA ALA A 158 -23.46 4.90 15.09
C ALA A 158 -22.87 5.87 14.04
N ASN A 159 -23.40 7.09 13.94
CA ASN A 159 -22.92 8.11 13.01
C ASN A 159 -21.50 8.60 13.36
N PHE A 160 -21.21 8.78 14.65
CA PHE A 160 -19.87 9.16 15.10
C PHE A 160 -18.85 8.06 14.82
N LEU A 161 -19.19 6.80 15.11
CA LEU A 161 -18.29 5.67 14.87
C LEU A 161 -17.99 5.47 13.38
N SER A 162 -19.01 5.62 12.55
CA SER A 162 -18.88 5.62 11.08
C SER A 162 -17.94 6.73 10.58
N LYS A 163 -18.07 7.95 11.11
CA LYS A 163 -17.17 9.06 10.76
C LYS A 163 -15.74 8.81 11.24
N ALA A 164 -15.55 8.30 12.45
CA ALA A 164 -14.24 7.97 12.99
C ALA A 164 -13.53 6.92 12.11
N ALA A 165 -14.24 5.85 11.71
CA ALA A 165 -13.70 4.84 10.81
C ALA A 165 -13.31 5.42 9.45
N ALA A 166 -14.16 6.27 8.87
CA ALA A 166 -13.86 6.93 7.60
C ALA A 166 -12.63 7.87 7.71
N VAL A 167 -12.49 8.61 8.82
CA VAL A 167 -11.34 9.49 9.07
C VAL A 167 -10.04 8.69 9.17
N VAL A 168 -10.06 7.52 9.82
CA VAL A 168 -8.88 6.65 9.90
C VAL A 168 -8.45 6.21 8.50
N VAL A 169 -9.37 5.71 7.68
CA VAL A 169 -9.05 5.30 6.29
C VAL A 169 -8.50 6.47 5.48
N TRP A 170 -9.08 7.66 5.64
CA TRP A 170 -8.55 8.88 5.00
C TRP A 170 -7.14 9.23 5.48
N ALA A 171 -6.85 9.12 6.76
CA ALA A 171 -5.51 9.37 7.29
C ALA A 171 -4.48 8.43 6.65
N PHE A 172 -4.77 7.13 6.56
CA PHE A 172 -3.91 6.17 5.87
C PHE A 172 -3.78 6.49 4.37
N ALA A 173 -4.88 6.77 3.68
CA ALA A 173 -4.85 7.08 2.25
C ALA A 173 -4.02 8.33 1.94
N ILE A 174 -4.13 9.37 2.77
CA ILE A 174 -3.32 10.60 2.64
C ILE A 174 -1.85 10.30 2.84
N VAL A 175 -1.48 9.52 3.86
CA VAL A 175 -0.07 9.15 4.11
C VAL A 175 0.50 8.37 2.95
N VAL A 176 -0.24 7.39 2.42
CA VAL A 176 0.19 6.65 1.22
C VAL A 176 0.34 7.60 0.03
N ALA A 177 -0.62 8.49 -0.21
CA ALA A 177 -0.54 9.45 -1.31
C ALA A 177 0.66 10.40 -1.17
N VAL A 178 0.93 10.92 0.02
CA VAL A 178 2.11 11.77 0.30
C VAL A 178 3.41 10.99 0.11
N ASN A 179 3.44 9.72 0.51
CA ASN A 179 4.61 8.86 0.30
C ASN A 179 4.87 8.64 -1.19
N GLN A 180 3.83 8.49 -2.02
CA GLN A 180 3.99 8.43 -3.47
C GLN A 180 4.59 9.72 -4.03
N LEU A 181 4.21 10.90 -3.50
CA LEU A 181 4.84 12.15 -3.91
C LEU A 181 6.34 12.21 -3.57
N GLY A 182 6.87 11.35 -2.72
CA GLY A 182 8.30 11.35 -2.40
C GLY A 182 8.76 12.55 -1.56
N ILE A 183 7.83 13.41 -1.11
CA ILE A 183 8.15 14.64 -0.38
C ILE A 183 8.38 14.29 1.09
N ALA A 184 9.64 14.37 1.54
CA ALA A 184 10.04 14.14 2.93
C ALA A 184 9.45 12.84 3.51
N THR A 185 9.50 11.75 2.74
CA THR A 185 8.87 10.46 3.07
C THR A 185 9.29 9.94 4.43
N GLU A 186 10.57 10.07 4.79
CA GLU A 186 11.09 9.68 6.10
C GLU A 186 10.45 10.48 7.23
N LEU A 187 10.34 11.80 7.08
CA LEU A 187 9.69 12.66 8.07
C LEU A 187 8.21 12.30 8.20
N VAL A 188 7.50 12.17 7.08
CA VAL A 188 6.08 11.82 7.05
C VAL A 188 5.84 10.45 7.71
N ASN A 189 6.61 9.45 7.35
CA ASN A 189 6.50 8.10 7.91
C ASN A 189 6.84 8.07 9.40
N THR A 190 7.87 8.81 9.83
CA THR A 190 8.27 8.92 11.24
C THR A 190 7.16 9.58 12.07
N LEU A 191 6.63 10.71 11.61
CA LEU A 191 5.53 11.41 12.28
C LEU A 191 4.27 10.54 12.32
N PHE A 192 3.95 9.86 11.23
CA PHE A 192 2.81 8.95 11.19
C PHE A 192 2.96 7.78 12.16
N MET A 193 4.12 7.10 12.16
CA MET A 193 4.40 6.02 13.10
C MET A 193 4.38 6.51 14.55
N ALA A 194 4.89 7.70 14.84
CA ALA A 194 4.84 8.28 16.18
C ALA A 194 3.40 8.54 16.64
N VAL A 195 2.56 9.14 15.78
CA VAL A 195 1.14 9.41 16.09
C VAL A 195 0.34 8.12 16.23
N VAL A 196 0.45 7.20 15.28
CA VAL A 196 -0.25 5.91 15.33
C VAL A 196 0.23 5.08 16.51
N GLY A 197 1.54 5.08 16.79
CA GLY A 197 2.12 4.42 17.95
C GLY A 197 1.60 4.98 19.26
N ALA A 198 1.55 6.32 19.40
CA ALA A 198 0.98 6.96 20.58
C ALA A 198 -0.50 6.65 20.77
N LEU A 199 -1.30 6.68 19.69
CA LEU A 199 -2.71 6.30 19.73
C LEU A 199 -2.91 4.82 20.07
N ALA A 200 -2.12 3.94 19.47
CA ALA A 200 -2.18 2.50 19.73
C ALA A 200 -1.83 2.19 21.19
N LEU A 201 -0.78 2.81 21.73
CA LEU A 201 -0.42 2.68 23.14
C LEU A 201 -1.49 3.27 24.06
N GLY A 202 -2.00 4.46 23.75
CA GLY A 202 -3.04 5.11 24.54
C GLY A 202 -4.33 4.30 24.60
N LEU A 203 -4.83 3.85 23.45
CA LEU A 203 -6.02 2.99 23.37
C LEU A 203 -5.76 1.63 24.01
N GLY A 204 -4.61 1.02 23.73
CA GLY A 204 -4.23 -0.27 24.32
C GLY A 204 -4.20 -0.23 25.85
N LEU A 205 -3.62 0.83 26.44
CA LEU A 205 -3.62 1.05 27.88
C LEU A 205 -5.01 1.36 28.43
N ALA A 206 -5.80 2.18 27.73
CA ALA A 206 -7.17 2.51 28.15
C ALA A 206 -8.07 1.27 28.21
N PHE A 207 -8.05 0.42 27.17
CA PHE A 207 -8.80 -0.83 27.16
C PHE A 207 -8.19 -1.90 28.08
N GLY A 208 -6.86 -1.98 28.16
CA GLY A 208 -6.17 -2.97 28.99
C GLY A 208 -6.38 -2.73 30.49
N LEU A 209 -6.24 -1.48 30.94
CA LEU A 209 -6.47 -1.13 32.35
C LEU A 209 -7.98 -1.07 32.66
N GLY A 210 -8.79 -0.52 31.76
CA GLY A 210 -10.25 -0.40 31.95
C GLY A 210 -11.03 -1.72 31.85
N GLY A 211 -10.53 -2.69 31.09
CA GLY A 211 -11.15 -4.01 30.92
C GLY A 211 -10.63 -5.09 31.87
N ARG A 212 -9.70 -4.75 32.78
CA ARG A 212 -9.00 -5.69 33.65
C ARG A 212 -9.95 -6.52 34.50
N GLU A 213 -10.90 -5.88 35.18
CA GLU A 213 -11.89 -6.58 36.01
C GLU A 213 -12.76 -7.54 35.18
N THR A 214 -13.27 -7.08 34.03
CA THR A 214 -14.11 -7.90 33.16
C THR A 214 -13.36 -9.11 32.62
N ALA A 215 -12.11 -8.93 32.18
CA ALA A 215 -11.25 -10.01 31.72
C ALA A 215 -10.99 -11.03 32.84
N ALA A 216 -10.72 -10.56 34.06
CA ALA A 216 -10.52 -11.42 35.22
C ALA A 216 -11.78 -12.21 35.59
N GLU A 217 -12.97 -11.63 35.41
CA GLU A 217 -14.24 -12.32 35.68
C GLU A 217 -14.57 -13.39 34.63
N ILE A 218 -14.35 -13.10 33.34
CA ILE A 218 -14.51 -14.10 32.26
C ILE A 218 -13.58 -15.29 32.50
N LEU A 219 -12.32 -15.01 32.85
CA LEU A 219 -11.34 -16.05 33.13
C LEU A 219 -11.74 -16.91 34.33
N ARG A 220 -12.22 -16.30 35.42
CA ARG A 220 -12.75 -17.03 36.59
C ARG A 220 -13.93 -17.94 36.24
N LYS A 221 -14.87 -17.46 35.42
CA LYS A 221 -16.02 -18.26 34.95
C LYS A 221 -15.58 -19.46 34.12
N TRP A 222 -14.59 -19.28 33.25
CA TRP A 222 -14.01 -20.39 32.47
C TRP A 222 -13.32 -21.42 33.36
N TYR A 223 -12.49 -20.97 34.31
CA TYR A 223 -11.83 -21.87 35.26
C TYR A 223 -12.83 -22.66 36.11
N ALA A 224 -13.86 -22.00 36.65
CA ALA A 224 -14.90 -22.66 37.43
C ALA A 224 -15.64 -23.73 36.62
N LYS A 225 -16.01 -23.42 35.37
CA LYS A 225 -16.71 -24.35 34.47
C LYS A 225 -15.83 -25.52 34.04
N ALA A 226 -14.54 -25.29 33.84
CA ALA A 226 -13.56 -26.35 33.57
C ALA A 226 -13.40 -27.28 34.79
N GLN A 227 -13.41 -26.73 35.99
CA GLN A 227 -13.28 -27.48 37.24
C GLN A 227 -14.53 -28.32 37.53
N GLU A 228 -15.74 -27.80 37.33
CA GLU A 228 -16.98 -28.58 37.41
C GLU A 228 -16.99 -29.75 36.42
N ARG A 229 -16.62 -29.53 35.15
CA ARG A 229 -16.51 -30.61 34.17
C ARG A 229 -15.49 -31.67 34.58
N SER A 230 -14.35 -31.25 35.14
CA SER A 230 -13.34 -32.18 35.62
C SER A 230 -13.80 -32.98 36.85
N GLY A 231 -14.59 -32.38 37.73
CA GLY A 231 -15.20 -33.04 38.89
C GLY A 231 -16.25 -34.07 38.48
N GLN A 232 -17.19 -33.68 37.61
CA GLN A 232 -18.20 -34.58 37.05
C GLN A 232 -17.57 -35.76 36.29
N MET A 233 -16.45 -35.51 35.59
CA MET A 233 -15.75 -36.57 34.85
C MET A 233 -15.01 -37.53 35.78
N LYS A 234 -14.48 -37.07 36.92
CA LYS A 234 -13.91 -37.92 37.97
C LYS A 234 -14.98 -38.76 38.67
N GLU A 235 -16.11 -38.14 39.01
CA GLU A 235 -17.25 -38.81 39.67
C GLU A 235 -17.89 -39.86 38.73
N MET A 236 -17.97 -39.54 37.43
CA MET A 236 -18.40 -40.51 36.41
C MET A 236 -17.41 -41.67 36.25
N ALA A 237 -16.10 -41.40 36.33
CA ALA A 237 -15.07 -42.44 36.29
C ALA A 237 -15.06 -43.32 37.56
N GLU A 238 -15.29 -42.74 38.74
CA GLU A 238 -15.45 -43.49 40.00
C GLU A 238 -16.70 -44.37 39.99
N ASN A 239 -17.85 -43.83 39.58
CA ASN A 239 -19.08 -44.60 39.48
C ASN A 239 -18.96 -45.75 38.45
N MET A 240 -18.27 -45.53 37.33
CA MET A 240 -17.95 -46.60 36.38
C MET A 240 -16.99 -47.64 36.97
N GLY A 241 -15.99 -47.22 37.75
CA GLY A 241 -15.07 -48.12 38.45
C GLY A 241 -15.75 -48.93 39.55
N GLU A 242 -16.70 -48.35 40.27
CA GLU A 242 -17.52 -49.06 41.26
C GLU A 242 -18.50 -50.04 40.61
N GLN A 243 -19.12 -49.67 39.49
CA GLN A 243 -19.95 -50.59 38.71
C GLN A 243 -19.12 -51.78 38.20
N ALA A 244 -17.88 -51.53 37.76
CA ALA A 244 -16.93 -52.58 37.38
C ALA A 244 -16.42 -53.42 38.56
N ARG A 245 -16.44 -52.90 39.80
CA ARG A 245 -16.12 -53.68 41.01
C ARG A 245 -17.31 -54.45 41.58
N ARG A 246 -18.53 -53.91 41.48
CA ARG A 246 -19.79 -54.60 41.86
C ARG A 246 -20.15 -55.70 40.87
N GLN A 247 -19.85 -55.47 39.59
CA GLN A 247 -19.64 -56.53 38.63
C GLN A 247 -18.23 -57.09 38.82
N GLY A 248 -17.92 -57.56 40.04
CA GLY A 248 -16.74 -58.39 40.26
C GLY A 248 -16.72 -59.52 39.22
N PRO A 249 -15.53 -60.02 38.86
CA PRO A 249 -15.37 -60.89 37.70
C PRO A 249 -16.37 -62.05 37.82
N ALA A 250 -17.39 -62.02 36.97
CA ALA A 250 -18.11 -63.22 36.63
C ALA A 250 -17.10 -64.10 35.91
N VAL A 251 -16.36 -64.88 36.72
CA VAL A 251 -15.85 -66.19 36.34
C VAL A 251 -17.10 -67.02 36.03
N GLY A 252 -17.70 -66.74 34.87
CA GLY A 252 -18.55 -67.68 34.18
C GLY A 252 -17.63 -68.71 33.58
N SER A 253 -17.56 -69.89 34.22
CA SER A 253 -17.19 -71.12 33.53
C SER A 253 -18.16 -71.30 32.35
N GLY A 254 -17.76 -70.85 31.17
CA GLY A 254 -18.63 -70.86 30.00
C GLY A 254 -17.87 -70.51 28.72
N GLN A 255 -17.26 -71.55 28.14
CA GLN A 255 -16.97 -71.69 26.72
C GLN A 255 -16.34 -70.50 25.99
N TRP A 256 -15.02 -70.59 25.84
CA TRP A 256 -14.33 -70.08 24.65
C TRP A 256 -15.02 -70.64 23.40
N PRO A 257 -15.41 -69.80 22.42
CA PRO A 257 -15.82 -70.28 21.12
C PRO A 257 -14.60 -70.91 20.42
N THR A 258 -14.52 -72.23 20.46
CA THR A 258 -13.71 -73.01 19.52
C THR A 258 -14.38 -72.92 18.16
N GLY A 259 -13.89 -72.05 17.29
CA GLY A 259 -14.38 -71.99 15.92
C GLY A 259 -13.78 -70.88 15.07
N GLY A 260 -12.65 -71.18 14.43
CA GLY A 260 -12.18 -70.45 13.24
C GLY A 260 -10.76 -69.95 13.34
N TYR A 261 -9.78 -70.85 13.16
CA TYR A 261 -8.48 -70.45 12.65
C TYR A 261 -8.61 -70.18 11.13
N PRO A 262 -8.33 -68.98 10.61
CA PRO A 262 -7.72 -68.85 9.31
C PRO A 262 -6.22 -69.08 9.50
N GLN A 263 -5.77 -70.22 9.00
CA GLN A 263 -4.38 -70.55 8.83
C GLN A 263 -3.79 -69.65 7.74
N GLY A 264 -2.72 -68.92 8.05
CA GLY A 264 -1.63 -68.67 7.09
C GLY A 264 -1.34 -67.23 6.64
N GLY A 265 -0.14 -66.78 7.01
CA GLY A 265 0.69 -65.79 6.29
C GLY A 265 0.74 -64.41 6.96
N GLY A 266 1.80 -63.90 7.59
CA GLY A 266 3.21 -64.25 7.58
C GLY A 266 4.04 -63.03 7.14
N SER A 267 4.60 -62.25 8.09
CA SER A 267 5.81 -61.39 7.99
C SER A 267 5.84 -60.40 9.17
N GLN A 268 6.63 -60.62 10.23
CA GLN A 268 8.04 -60.21 10.43
C GLN A 268 8.27 -58.72 10.76
N GLY A 269 8.96 -58.49 11.90
CA GLY A 269 9.69 -57.28 12.30
C GLY A 269 8.85 -56.29 13.12
N GLY A 270 9.10 -55.99 14.42
CA GLY A 270 10.39 -55.65 15.05
C GLY A 270 10.91 -54.35 14.40
N THR A 271 11.01 -53.19 15.04
CA THR A 271 11.43 -52.81 16.39
C THR A 271 11.10 -51.31 16.61
N PRO A 272 11.18 -50.79 17.85
CA PRO A 272 11.06 -49.36 18.14
C PRO A 272 12.39 -48.63 17.92
N VAL A 273 12.39 -47.38 17.44
CA VAL A 273 13.60 -46.53 17.41
C VAL A 273 13.26 -45.07 17.75
N PRO A 274 14.17 -44.35 18.45
CA PRO A 274 13.87 -43.19 19.28
C PRO A 274 14.42 -41.87 18.71
N ALA A 275 14.52 -40.88 19.61
CA ALA A 275 14.86 -39.49 19.42
C ALA A 275 16.19 -39.14 18.71
N ASP A 276 16.20 -37.88 18.26
CA ASP A 276 17.32 -36.96 18.08
C ASP A 276 18.25 -37.14 16.86
N ARG A 277 18.36 -36.06 16.06
CA ARG A 277 19.59 -35.66 15.39
C ARG A 277 19.54 -34.20 14.94
N ARG A 278 20.25 -33.33 15.66
CA ARG A 278 20.90 -32.15 15.06
C ARG A 278 21.96 -32.61 14.07
N HIS A 279 22.19 -31.87 12.98
CA HIS A 279 23.54 -31.57 12.51
C HIS A 279 23.50 -30.49 11.41
N ASP A 280 24.29 -29.44 11.66
CA ASP A 280 25.00 -28.57 10.71
C ASP A 280 25.76 -29.45 9.68
N VAL A 281 26.10 -29.12 8.43
CA VAL A 281 26.83 -28.01 7.77
C VAL A 281 26.64 -28.30 6.24
N GLU A 282 26.75 -27.43 5.22
CA GLU A 282 27.96 -26.76 4.71
C GLU A 282 27.65 -26.09 3.34
N GLY A 283 28.29 -24.94 3.09
CA GLY A 283 28.95 -24.53 1.84
C GLY A 283 28.31 -24.71 0.46
N GLY A 284 28.01 -23.56 -0.17
CA GLY A 284 27.90 -23.35 -1.62
C GLY A 284 27.98 -21.87 -1.93
#